data_AF-A0A5K0VSM4-F1
#
_entry.id   AF-A0A5K0VSM4-F1
#
_cell.length_a   1.000
_cell.length_b   1.000
_cell.length_c   1.000
_cell.angle_alpha   90.00
_cell.angle_beta   90.00
_cell.angle_gamma   90.00
#
_symmetry.space_group_name_H-M   'P 1'
#
loop_
_entity.id
_entity.type
_entity.pdbx_description
1 polymer ?
#
loop_
_entity_poly.entity_id
_entity_poly.type
_entity_poly.pdbx_seq_one_letter_code
_entity_poly.pdbx_strand_id
1 'polypeptide(L)' 'FVHILERLLEPERTIVFRVPWVDDKGETHVNRGFRVQFSQVLGPCRGGLRYHPNMNLSTAKFLAFEQ' A
#
# COMPACT_ATOMS: atom_id res chain seq x y z
N PHE A 1 17.48 4.39 21.09
CA PHE A 1 17.54 4.49 19.61
C PHE A 1 17.21 3.19 18.89
N VAL A 2 17.77 2.03 19.28
CA VAL A 2 17.45 0.72 18.66
C VAL A 2 15.94 0.45 18.59
N HIS A 3 15.22 0.73 19.67
CA HIS A 3 13.77 0.49 19.75
C HIS A 3 12.91 1.45 18.89
N ILE A 4 13.47 2.58 18.46
CA ILE A 4 12.78 3.51 17.57
C ILE A 4 12.91 3.02 16.12
N LEU A 5 14.10 2.50 15.76
CA LEU A 5 14.32 1.93 14.43
C LEU A 5 13.40 0.74 14.15
N GLU A 6 13.20 -0.15 15.11
CA GLU A 6 12.26 -1.28 14.97
C GLU A 6 10.83 -0.81 14.69
N ARG A 7 10.40 0.29 15.32
CA ARG A 7 9.07 0.88 15.13
C ARG A 7 8.96 1.63 13.80
N LEU A 8 10.06 2.17 13.30
CA LEU A 8 10.14 2.80 11.99
C LEU A 8 10.30 1.80 10.84
N LEU A 9 10.43 0.50 11.09
CA LEU A 9 10.46 -0.50 10.02
C LEU A 9 9.09 -1.15 9.79
N GLU A 10 8.17 -1.03 10.75
CA GLU A 10 6.80 -1.52 10.60
C GLU A 10 5.86 -0.34 10.28
N PRO A 11 5.07 -0.40 9.19
CA PRO A 11 4.10 0.63 8.88
C PRO A 11 3.02 0.74 9.96
N GLU A 12 2.65 1.98 10.31
CA GLU A 12 1.58 2.27 11.28
C GLU A 12 0.24 1.61 10.89
N ARG A 13 -0.09 1.56 9.60
CA ARG A 13 -1.30 0.90 9.12
C ARG A 13 -1.15 0.35 7.71
N THR A 14 -1.57 -0.89 7.52
CA THR A 14 -1.69 -1.53 6.20
C THR A 14 -3.14 -1.90 5.93
N ILE A 15 -3.71 -1.43 4.83
CA ILE A 15 -5.06 -1.79 4.37
C ILE A 15 -4.94 -2.60 3.08
N VAL A 16 -5.52 -3.79 3.09
CA VAL A 16 -5.63 -4.65 1.91
C VAL A 16 -7.10 -4.85 1.60
N PHE A 17 -7.49 -4.55 0.37
CA PHE A 17 -8.89 -4.60 -0.03
C PHE A 17 -9.05 -5.17 -1.45
N ARG A 18 -10.25 -5.68 -1.71
CA ARG A 18 -10.64 -6.23 -3.01
C ARG A 18 -11.30 -5.14 -3.84
N VAL A 19 -10.97 -5.09 -5.12
CA VAL A 19 -11.53 -4.15 -6.11
C VAL A 19 -12.17 -4.98 -7.22
N PRO A 20 -13.47 -5.31 -7.10
CA PRO A 20 -14.22 -5.94 -8.18
C PRO A 20 -14.64 -4.88 -9.21
N TRP A 21 -14.60 -5.23 -10.50
CA TRP A 21 -15.06 -4.39 -11.59
C TRP A 21 -15.50 -5.25 -12.78
N VAL A 22 -16.24 -4.66 -13.72
CA VAL A 22 -16.71 -5.32 -14.94
C VAL A 22 -16.09 -4.60 -16.12
N ASP A 23 -15.53 -5.36 -17.07
CA ASP A 23 -14.94 -4.78 -18.28
C ASP A 23 -15.99 -4.48 -19.36
N ASP A 24 -15.54 -3.89 -20.47
CA ASP A 24 -16.41 -3.51 -21.59
C ASP A 24 -17.05 -4.73 -22.30
N LYS A 25 -16.56 -5.95 -22.05
CA LYS A 25 -17.13 -7.20 -22.58
C LYS A 25 -18.13 -7.84 -21.61
N GLY A 26 -18.32 -7.26 -20.43
CA GLY A 26 -19.18 -7.80 -19.37
C GLY A 26 -18.49 -8.86 -18.50
N GLU A 27 -17.19 -9.08 -18.64
CA GLU A 27 -16.45 -10.03 -17.80
C GLU A 27 -16.15 -9.40 -16.44
N THR A 28 -16.35 -10.18 -15.36
CA THR A 28 -16.07 -9.72 -13.99
C THR A 28 -14.61 -9.98 -13.64
N HIS A 29 -13.92 -8.91 -13.23
CA HIS A 29 -12.54 -8.92 -12.80
C HIS A 29 -12.43 -8.59 -11.31
N VAL A 30 -11.39 -9.11 -10.68
CA VAL A 30 -11.11 -8.86 -9.27
C VAL A 30 -9.64 -8.58 -9.07
N ASN A 31 -9.31 -7.34 -8.70
CA ASN A 31 -7.96 -6.94 -8.34
C ASN A 31 -7.82 -6.73 -6.83
N ARG A 32 -6.58 -6.73 -6.36
CA ARG A 32 -6.24 -6.44 -4.96
C ARG A 32 -5.60 -5.07 -4.87
N GLY A 33 -6.18 -4.21 -4.03
CA GLY A 33 -5.63 -2.90 -3.67
C GLY A 33 -4.84 -2.96 -2.38
N PHE A 34 -3.82 -2.11 -2.28
CA PHE A 34 -2.98 -1.95 -1.10
C PHE A 34 -2.85 -0.47 -0.75
N ARG A 35 -3.12 -0.11 0.51
CA ARG A 35 -2.79 1.22 1.05
C ARG A 35 -1.92 1.03 2.30
N VAL A 36 -0.64 1.37 2.16
CA VAL A 36 0.32 1.34 3.26
C VAL A 36 0.50 2.77 3.76
N GLN A 37 0.14 3.02 5.01
CA GLN A 37 0.38 4.26 5.74
C GLN A 37 1.57 4.01 6.65
N PHE A 38 2.74 4.47 6.21
CA PHE A 38 4.00 4.06 6.83
C PHE A 38 4.29 4.83 8.12
N SER A 39 4.25 6.16 8.07
CA SER A 39 4.39 7.03 9.24
C SER A 39 3.54 8.30 9.09
N GLN A 40 2.89 8.73 10.17
CA GLN A 40 2.13 9.98 10.26
C GLN A 40 2.79 11.01 11.19
N VAL A 41 4.02 10.75 11.63
CA VAL A 41 4.71 11.55 12.65
C VAL A 41 4.88 13.03 12.24
N LEU A 42 5.01 13.32 10.94
CA LEU A 42 5.17 14.68 10.40
C LEU A 42 3.89 15.23 9.74
N GLY A 43 2.75 14.56 9.91
CA GLY A 43 1.47 14.92 9.29
C GLY A 43 0.85 13.77 8.49
N PRO A 44 -0.25 14.03 7.75
CA PRO A 44 -0.98 12.99 7.02
C PRO A 44 -0.08 12.21 6.05
N CYS A 45 -0.19 10.88 6.02
CA CYS A 45 0.59 10.05 5.09
C CYS A 45 0.39 10.49 3.64
N ARG A 46 1.48 10.92 3.01
CA ARG A 46 1.53 11.24 1.58
C ARG A 46 2.07 10.06 0.81
N GLY A 47 1.51 9.83 -0.37
CA GLY A 47 2.00 8.79 -1.25
C GLY A 47 1.06 8.49 -2.42
N GLY A 48 1.67 8.26 -3.59
CA GLY A 48 0.97 8.06 -4.86
C GLY A 48 0.25 6.71 -4.95
N LEU A 49 -0.46 6.51 -6.08
CA LEU A 49 -1.07 5.24 -6.45
C LEU A 49 -0.28 4.63 -7.61
N ARG A 50 -0.05 3.32 -7.55
CA ARG A 50 0.63 2.59 -8.62
C ARG A 50 -0.20 1.39 -9.05
N TYR A 51 -0.55 1.38 -10.34
CA TYR A 51 -1.22 0.27 -10.99
C TYR A 51 -0.21 -0.48 -11.84
N HIS A 52 0.10 -1.72 -11.46
CA HIS A 52 0.99 -2.59 -12.23
C HIS A 52 0.63 -4.05 -11.91
N PRO A 53 0.62 -4.97 -12.91
CA PRO A 53 0.19 -6.35 -12.72
C PRO A 53 0.99 -7.11 -11.65
N ASN A 54 2.28 -6.78 -11.50
CA ASN A 54 3.15 -7.40 -10.48
C ASN A 54 3.13 -6.68 -9.12
N MET A 55 2.14 -5.82 -8.86
CA MET A 55 2.01 -5.18 -7.54
C MET A 55 1.66 -6.21 -6.47
N ASN A 56 2.42 -6.18 -5.38
CA ASN A 56 2.17 -6.98 -4.18
C ASN A 56 2.42 -6.13 -2.93
N LEU A 57 2.13 -6.70 -1.76
CA LEU A 57 2.28 -5.99 -0.48
C LEU A 57 3.75 -5.62 -0.18
N SER A 58 4.71 -6.46 -0.56
CA SER A 58 6.13 -6.19 -0.33
C SER A 58 6.59 -4.96 -1.12
N THR A 59 6.27 -4.90 -2.42
CA THR A 59 6.55 -3.74 -3.26
C THR A 59 5.85 -2.48 -2.75
N ALA A 60 4.60 -2.60 -2.27
CA ALA A 60 3.87 -1.48 -1.69
C ALA A 60 4.50 -0.97 -0.38
N LYS A 61 4.95 -1.86 0.50
CA LYS A 61 5.67 -1.50 1.74
C LYS A 61 7.01 -0.83 1.42
N PHE A 62 7.79 -1.38 0.50
CA PHE A 62 9.06 -0.80 0.07
C PHE A 62 8.89 0.63 -0.46
N LEU A 63 7.96 0.84 -1.40
CA LEU A 63 7.69 2.16 -1.97
C LEU A 63 7.16 3.16 -0.94
N ALA A 64 6.44 2.70 0.08
CA ALA A 64 5.91 3.57 1.14
C ALA A 64 6.95 3.89 2.23
N PHE A 65 7.98 3.06 2.40
CA PHE A 65 9.09 3.29 3.33
C PHE A 65 10.09 4.32 2.79
N GLU A 66 10.40 4.27 1.50
CA GLU A 66 11.33 5.19 0.82
C GLU A 66 10.79 6.62 0.62
N GLN A 67 9.55 6.89 1.05
CA GLN A 67 8.76 8.07 0.67
C GLN A 67 8.69 9.11 1.79
#